data_AF-A0A3C0FWJ1-F1
#
_entry.id   AF-A0A3C0FWJ1-F1
#
_cell.length_a   1.000
_cell.length_b   1.000
_cell.length_c   1.000
_cell.angle_alpha   90.00
_cell.angle_beta   90.00
_cell.angle_gamma   90.00
#
_symmetry.space_group_name_H-M   'P 1'
#
loop_
_entity.id
_entity.type
_entity.pdbx_description
1 polymer ?
#
loop_
_entity_poly.entity_id
_entity_poly.type
_entity_poly.pdbx_seq_one_letter_code
_entity_poly.pdbx_strand_id
1 'polypeptide(L)'
;VDNQEEVFLGHSVAQHKNVSEKTAQLIDEEVRRYSDEAYEFAKRVLTEHLDDLHKLAKGLLEYETLSGSEIDALLRGEEINRPGHSSGGGKDAGGGRRSTVPSSGGARKDNPGDGGGDLSPEPQPGS
;
A
#
# COMPACT_ATOMS: atom_id res chain seq x y z
N VAL A 1 37.58 -20.02 -68.02
CA VAL A 1 37.66 -20.22 -66.55
C VAL A 1 36.49 -19.45 -66.03
N ASP A 2 35.34 -20.12 -66.06
CA ASP A 2 34.03 -19.52 -65.98
C ASP A 2 33.35 -19.91 -64.67
N ASN A 3 32.59 -18.95 -64.16
CA ASN A 3 31.33 -19.18 -63.45
C ASN A 3 31.35 -19.67 -62.00
N GLN A 4 32.24 -19.14 -61.15
CA GLN A 4 32.16 -19.35 -59.69
C GLN A 4 31.66 -18.15 -58.88
N GLU A 5 31.38 -17.00 -59.51
CA GLU A 5 31.03 -15.74 -58.82
C GLU A 5 29.52 -15.39 -58.83
N GLU A 6 28.69 -16.02 -59.67
CA GLU A 6 27.25 -15.69 -59.76
C GLU A 6 26.33 -16.50 -58.83
N VAL A 7 26.85 -17.43 -58.03
CA VAL A 7 26.02 -18.35 -57.22
C VAL A 7 25.61 -17.73 -55.87
N PHE A 8 26.17 -16.56 -55.49
CA PHE A 8 26.13 -16.08 -54.11
C PHE A 8 25.23 -14.86 -53.81
N LEU A 9 24.39 -14.42 -54.76
CA LEU A 9 23.41 -13.35 -54.52
C LEU A 9 21.94 -13.82 -54.47
N GLY A 10 21.65 -15.05 -54.88
CA GLY A 10 20.28 -15.58 -55.01
C GLY A 10 19.76 -16.41 -53.83
N HIS A 11 20.64 -16.95 -52.98
CA HIS A 11 20.23 -17.87 -51.91
C HIS A 11 19.85 -17.18 -50.59
N SER A 12 20.29 -15.95 -50.36
CA SER A 12 20.06 -15.24 -49.10
C SER A 12 18.79 -14.38 -49.11
N VAL A 13 18.22 -14.09 -50.28
CA VAL A 13 17.01 -13.25 -50.43
C VAL A 13 15.73 -14.09 -50.50
N ALA A 14 15.81 -15.37 -50.89
CA ALA A 14 14.64 -16.23 -51.11
C ALA A 14 14.28 -17.17 -49.93
N GLN A 15 15.02 -17.12 -48.82
CA GLN A 15 14.65 -17.88 -47.61
C GLN A 15 13.61 -17.17 -46.76
N HIS A 16 13.37 -15.88 -47.00
CA HIS A 16 12.31 -15.12 -46.33
C HIS A 16 11.02 -15.21 -47.16
N LYS A 17 9.99 -15.85 -46.60
CA LYS A 17 8.58 -15.93 -47.06
C LYS A 17 8.18 -17.12 -47.95
N ASN A 18 8.41 -18.35 -47.51
CA ASN A 18 7.66 -19.52 -48.01
C ASN A 18 6.47 -19.87 -47.09
N VAL A 19 5.81 -18.86 -46.53
CA VAL A 19 4.52 -19.06 -45.84
C VAL A 19 3.45 -18.62 -46.84
N SER A 20 2.57 -19.56 -47.24
CA SER A 20 1.46 -19.20 -48.14
C SER A 20 0.57 -18.14 -47.48
N GLU A 21 -0.07 -17.28 -48.26
CA GLU A 21 -0.99 -16.24 -47.74
C GLU A 21 -2.04 -16.85 -46.80
N LYS A 22 -2.58 -18.01 -47.18
CA LYS A 22 -3.50 -18.80 -46.35
C LYS A 22 -2.87 -19.24 -45.03
N THR A 23 -1.63 -19.69 -45.04
CA THR A 23 -0.91 -20.09 -43.83
C THR A 23 -0.61 -18.88 -42.94
N ALA A 24 -0.25 -17.74 -43.52
CA ALA A 24 -0.01 -16.51 -42.77
C ALA A 24 -1.31 -16.02 -42.11
N GLN A 25 -2.43 -16.05 -42.83
CA GLN A 25 -3.74 -15.72 -42.28
C GLN A 25 -4.12 -16.63 -41.09
N LEU A 26 -3.90 -17.95 -41.21
CA LEU A 26 -4.15 -18.88 -40.12
C LEU A 26 -3.30 -18.59 -38.89
N ILE A 27 -2.04 -18.18 -39.08
CA ILE A 27 -1.15 -17.79 -37.98
C ILE A 27 -1.70 -16.53 -37.27
N ASP A 28 -2.08 -15.50 -38.04
CA ASP A 28 -2.59 -14.26 -37.46
C ASP A 28 -3.92 -14.47 -36.70
N GLU A 29 -4.81 -15.30 -37.23
CA GLU A 29 -6.05 -15.70 -36.56
C GLU A 29 -5.77 -16.41 -35.23
N GLU A 30 -4.81 -17.32 -35.22
CA GLU A 30 -4.44 -18.10 -34.05
C GLU A 30 -3.74 -17.24 -32.99
N VAL A 31 -2.85 -16.32 -33.40
CA VAL A 31 -2.21 -15.36 -32.50
C VAL A 31 -3.25 -14.46 -31.82
N ARG A 32 -4.24 -13.97 -32.60
CA ARG A 32 -5.35 -13.19 -32.04
C ARG A 32 -6.14 -14.01 -31.03
N ARG A 33 -6.54 -15.23 -31.39
CA ARG A 33 -7.28 -16.13 -30.50
C ARG A 33 -6.54 -16.36 -29.18
N TYR A 34 -5.24 -16.70 -29.23
CA TYR A 34 -4.43 -16.89 -28.02
C TYR A 34 -4.32 -15.63 -27.18
N SER A 35 -4.14 -14.47 -27.82
CA SER A 35 -4.05 -13.19 -27.10
C SER A 35 -5.36 -12.85 -26.39
N ASP A 36 -6.50 -13.06 -27.04
CA ASP A 36 -7.83 -12.80 -26.47
C ASP A 36 -8.13 -13.77 -25.31
N GLU A 37 -7.79 -15.05 -25.46
CA GLU A 37 -7.94 -16.06 -24.40
C GLU A 37 -7.06 -15.74 -23.18
N ALA A 38 -5.80 -15.34 -23.40
CA ALA A 38 -4.89 -14.94 -22.33
C ALA A 38 -5.39 -13.68 -21.60
N TYR A 39 -5.93 -12.71 -22.34
CA TYR A 39 -6.53 -11.51 -21.77
C TYR A 39 -7.74 -11.83 -20.89
N GLU A 40 -8.71 -12.60 -21.41
CA GLU A 40 -9.89 -12.98 -20.64
C GLU A 40 -9.54 -13.87 -19.44
N PHE A 41 -8.53 -14.74 -19.57
CA PHE A 41 -7.99 -15.49 -18.43
C PHE A 41 -7.42 -14.56 -17.36
N ALA A 42 -6.54 -13.63 -17.72
CA ALA A 42 -5.93 -12.70 -16.79
C ALA A 42 -6.98 -11.81 -16.10
N LYS A 43 -7.93 -11.28 -16.89
CA LYS A 43 -9.05 -10.50 -16.38
C LYS A 43 -9.88 -11.30 -15.39
N ARG A 44 -10.24 -12.54 -15.73
CA ARG A 44 -10.98 -13.43 -14.84
C ARG A 44 -10.25 -13.64 -13.51
N VAL A 45 -8.97 -13.99 -13.54
CA VAL A 45 -8.14 -14.17 -12.33
C VAL A 45 -8.14 -12.90 -11.48
N LEU A 46 -7.90 -11.74 -12.09
CA LEU A 46 -7.90 -10.46 -11.37
C LEU A 46 -9.27 -10.11 -10.78
N THR A 47 -10.37 -10.45 -11.47
CA THR A 47 -11.73 -10.21 -10.97
C THR A 47 -12.17 -11.20 -9.90
N GLU A 48 -11.76 -12.47 -9.98
CA GLU A 48 -12.03 -13.48 -8.96
C GLU A 48 -11.27 -13.16 -7.66
N HIS A 49 -10.07 -12.57 -7.76
CA HIS A 49 -9.23 -12.15 -6.65
C HIS A 49 -9.25 -10.63 -6.42
N LEU A 50 -10.38 -9.97 -6.66
CA LEU A 50 -10.49 -8.51 -6.60
C LEU A 50 -10.11 -7.94 -5.23
N ASP A 51 -10.51 -8.60 -4.15
CA ASP A 51 -10.17 -8.16 -2.78
C ASP A 51 -8.66 -8.16 -2.55
N ASP A 52 -7.96 -9.18 -3.03
CA ASP A 52 -6.50 -9.28 -2.94
C ASP A 52 -5.80 -8.23 -3.80
N LEU A 53 -6.32 -7.98 -5.02
CA LEU A 53 -5.87 -6.88 -5.87
C LEU A 53 -5.99 -5.53 -5.14
N HIS A 54 -7.12 -5.30 -4.46
CA HIS A 54 -7.34 -4.08 -3.68
C HIS A 54 -6.41 -3.98 -2.46
N LYS A 55 -6.08 -5.08 -1.79
CA LYS A 55 -5.07 -5.10 -0.71
C LYS A 55 -3.70 -4.69 -1.23
N LEU A 56 -3.25 -5.27 -2.34
CA LEU A 56 -1.97 -4.94 -2.96
C LEU A 56 -1.93 -3.47 -3.42
N ALA A 57 -3.00 -2.98 -4.03
CA ALA A 57 -3.10 -1.57 -4.44
C ALA A 57 -2.99 -0.61 -3.24
N LYS A 58 -3.66 -0.91 -2.12
CA LYS A 58 -3.54 -0.12 -0.89
C LYS A 58 -2.12 -0.18 -0.31
N GLY A 59 -1.51 -1.37 -0.29
CA GLY A 59 -0.12 -1.53 0.14
C GLY A 59 0.85 -0.70 -0.72
N LEU A 60 0.67 -0.67 -2.04
CA LEU A 60 1.49 0.15 -2.93
C LEU A 60 1.26 1.66 -2.73
N LEU A 61 0.04 2.09 -2.38
CA LEU A 61 -0.21 3.49 -2.03
C LEU A 61 0.49 3.91 -0.73
N GLU A 62 0.61 3.01 0.24
CA GLU A 62 1.25 3.30 1.53
C GLU A 62 2.78 3.21 1.45
N TYR A 63 3.32 2.22 0.73
CA TYR A 63 4.75 1.88 0.74
C TYR A 63 5.49 2.12 -0.58
N GLU A 64 4.80 2.56 -1.65
CA GLU A 64 5.29 2.79 -3.03
C GLU A 64 5.77 1.54 -3.77
N THR A 65 6.48 0.66 -3.07
CA THR A 65 7.08 -0.57 -3.57
C THR A 65 6.85 -1.71 -2.58
N LEU A 66 6.55 -2.90 -3.10
CA LEU A 66 6.40 -4.13 -2.32
C LEU A 66 7.41 -5.17 -2.82
N SER A 67 8.09 -5.82 -1.89
CA SER A 67 8.88 -7.02 -2.16
C SER A 67 7.96 -8.25 -2.31
N GLY A 68 8.47 -9.33 -2.92
CA GLY A 68 7.71 -10.58 -3.07
C GLY A 68 7.22 -11.14 -1.72
N SER A 69 8.06 -11.11 -0.69
CA SER A 69 7.67 -11.56 0.66
C SER A 69 6.56 -10.73 1.29
N GLU A 70 6.52 -9.42 1.00
CA GLU A 70 5.46 -8.52 1.50
C GLU A 70 4.15 -8.70 0.72
N ILE A 71 4.23 -8.96 -0.59
CA ILE A 71 3.07 -9.37 -1.40
C ILE A 71 2.46 -10.64 -0.81
N ASP A 72 3.28 -11.68 -0.58
CA ASP A 72 2.81 -12.93 -0.02
C ASP A 72 2.19 -12.75 1.38
N ALA A 73 2.78 -11.88 2.21
CA ALA A 73 2.25 -11.52 3.53
C ALA A 73 0.87 -10.84 3.42
N LEU A 74 0.72 -9.83 2.56
CA LEU A 74 -0.55 -9.15 2.33
C LEU A 74 -1.63 -10.10 1.79
N LEU A 75 -1.27 -11.02 0.91
CA LEU A 75 -2.19 -12.03 0.38
C LEU A 75 -2.64 -13.02 1.47
N ARG A 76 -1.78 -13.32 2.45
CA ARG A 76 -2.15 -14.09 3.67
C ARG A 76 -2.93 -13.26 4.71
N GLY A 77 -3.07 -11.95 4.51
CA GLY A 77 -3.73 -11.04 5.44
C GLY A 77 -2.85 -10.55 6.59
N GLU A 78 -1.53 -10.66 6.45
CA GLU A 78 -0.55 -10.13 7.40
C GLU A 78 -0.25 -8.64 7.10
N GLU A 79 0.19 -7.88 8.11
CA GLU A 79 0.59 -6.48 7.94
C GLU A 79 2.07 -6.34 7.59
N ILE A 80 2.41 -5.29 6.83
CA ILE A 80 3.80 -4.97 6.49
C ILE A 80 4.42 -4.16 7.63
N ASN A 81 5.48 -4.70 8.24
CA ASN A 81 6.24 -4.01 9.28
C ASN A 81 7.60 -3.54 8.74
N ARG A 82 7.66 -2.27 8.32
CA ARG A 82 8.92 -1.60 7.96
C ARG A 82 9.35 -0.65 9.08
N PRO A 83 10.58 -0.77 9.61
CA PRO A 83 11.09 0.18 10.60
C PRO A 83 11.19 1.58 9.96
N GLY A 84 10.47 2.54 10.54
CA GLY A 84 10.40 3.93 10.04
C GLY A 84 9.11 4.29 9.31
N HIS A 85 8.30 3.30 8.92
CA HIS A 85 6.98 3.49 8.30
C HIS A 85 5.90 3.08 9.31
N SER A 86 5.80 3.82 10.42
CA SER A 86 4.73 3.63 11.39
C SER A 86 3.43 4.12 10.78
N SER A 87 2.62 3.19 10.28
CA SER A 87 1.23 3.44 9.91
C SER A 87 0.52 4.12 11.09
N GLY A 88 0.25 5.41 10.95
CA GLY A 88 -0.57 6.19 11.87
C GLY A 88 -2.04 5.81 11.75
N GLY A 89 -2.35 4.53 11.96
CA GLY A 89 -3.71 4.03 12.09
C GLY A 89 -4.18 4.25 13.51
N GLY A 90 -4.90 5.35 13.74
CA GLY A 90 -5.56 5.65 14.99
C GLY A 90 -6.44 4.50 15.46
N LYS A 91 -5.95 3.74 16.44
CA LYS A 91 -6.81 3.11 17.43
C LYS A 91 -7.02 4.15 18.50
N ASP A 92 -8.19 4.79 18.46
CA ASP A 92 -8.78 5.53 19.56
C ASP A 92 -9.03 4.59 20.75
N ALA A 93 -7.95 4.08 21.34
CA ALA A 93 -7.98 3.51 22.66
C ALA A 93 -8.12 4.71 23.61
N GLY A 94 -9.33 4.88 24.15
CA GLY A 94 -9.74 5.94 25.07
C GLY A 94 -8.89 6.01 26.35
N GLY A 95 -7.65 6.47 26.22
CA GLY A 95 -6.80 6.89 27.32
C GLY A 95 -7.03 8.36 27.58
N GLY A 96 -7.89 8.65 28.55
CA GLY A 96 -8.25 10.01 28.95
C GLY A 96 -7.01 10.89 29.12
N ARG A 97 -6.91 11.91 28.26
CA ARG A 97 -6.01 13.05 28.50
C ARG A 97 -6.52 13.76 29.76
N ARG A 98 -5.98 13.40 30.92
CA ARG A 98 -6.19 14.18 32.15
C ARG A 98 -5.57 15.56 31.91
N SER A 99 -6.41 16.59 31.82
CA SER A 99 -5.94 17.97 31.79
C SER A 99 -5.17 18.27 33.07
N THR A 100 -3.97 18.82 32.95
CA THR A 100 -3.08 19.24 34.05
C THR A 100 -3.51 20.57 34.70
N VAL A 101 -4.72 21.04 34.44
CA VAL A 101 -5.22 22.31 34.97
C VAL A 101 -6.17 22.01 36.14
N PRO A 102 -5.88 22.44 37.37
CA PRO A 102 -6.85 22.36 38.45
C PRO A 102 -8.00 23.33 38.16
N SER A 103 -9.23 22.82 38.16
CA SER A 103 -10.44 23.65 38.07
C SER A 103 -10.62 24.39 39.40
N SER A 104 -10.15 25.63 39.46
CA SER A 104 -10.42 26.56 40.55
C SER A 104 -11.73 27.30 40.28
N GLY A 105 -12.84 26.78 40.83
CA GLY A 105 -14.08 27.54 40.93
C GLY A 105 -15.34 26.70 40.80
N GLY A 106 -16.01 26.42 41.92
CA GLY A 106 -17.37 25.90 41.90
C GLY A 106 -17.87 25.36 43.24
N ALA A 107 -18.87 26.04 43.79
CA ALA A 107 -19.80 25.61 44.84
C ALA A 107 -19.28 25.58 46.30
N ARG A 108 -19.49 26.71 46.98
CA ARG A 108 -19.70 26.77 48.43
C ARG A 108 -20.90 25.87 48.78
N LYS A 109 -20.70 24.91 49.69
CA LYS A 109 -21.78 24.22 50.38
C LYS A 109 -21.76 24.71 51.82
N ASP A 110 -22.75 25.51 52.18
CA ASP A 110 -22.94 26.04 53.52
C ASP A 110 -23.11 24.90 54.53
N ASN A 111 -22.26 24.88 55.57
CA ASN A 111 -22.54 24.15 56.80
C ASN A 111 -22.18 25.07 57.97
N PRO A 112 -23.12 25.44 58.85
CA PRO A 112 -22.86 26.32 59.97
C PRO A 112 -22.38 25.50 61.17
N GLY A 113 -21.19 25.81 61.67
CA GLY A 113 -20.68 25.21 62.91
C GLY A 113 -19.18 25.01 62.85
N ASP A 114 -18.43 26.01 63.30
CA ASP A 114 -17.40 25.90 64.34
C ASP A 114 -16.54 27.17 64.28
N GLY A 115 -16.44 27.87 65.41
CA GLY A 115 -15.85 29.19 65.51
C GLY A 115 -14.32 29.16 65.59
N GLY A 116 -13.70 30.25 65.15
CA GLY A 116 -12.28 30.51 65.40
C GLY A 116 -11.68 31.49 64.40
N GLY A 117 -11.96 32.79 64.59
CA GLY A 117 -11.24 33.86 63.91
C GLY A 117 -10.32 34.57 64.89
N ASP A 118 -9.00 34.51 64.63
CA ASP A 118 -7.97 35.42 65.17
C ASP A 118 -6.72 35.29 64.26
N LEU A 119 -6.58 36.10 63.21
CA LEU A 119 -5.81 37.36 63.07
C LEU A 119 -4.26 37.24 63.13
N SER A 120 -3.66 37.40 61.95
CA SER A 120 -2.39 38.12 61.65
C SER A 120 -1.01 37.44 61.82
N PRO A 121 -0.03 37.75 60.92
CA PRO A 121 1.31 37.15 60.91
C PRO A 121 2.29 37.81 61.91
N GLU A 122 3.12 36.99 62.56
CA GLU A 122 4.18 37.41 63.49
C GLU A 122 5.37 38.11 62.78
N PRO A 123 5.94 39.20 63.33
CA PRO A 123 7.26 39.69 62.95
C PRO A 123 8.36 38.90 63.67
N GLN A 124 9.43 38.54 62.95
CA GLN A 124 10.61 37.89 63.53
C GLN A 124 11.47 38.89 64.35
N PRO A 125 11.94 38.54 65.57
CA PRO A 125 12.99 39.29 66.24
C PRO A 125 14.38 38.89 65.73
N GLY A 126 15.27 39.88 65.63
CA GLY A 126 16.50 39.79 64.85
C GLY A 126 17.79 39.42 65.58
N SER A 127 18.88 39.61 64.83
CA SER A 127 20.18 40.13 65.25
C SER A 127 20.79 40.81 64.04
#